data_AF-A0A7R8CGM5-F1
#
_entry.id   AF-A0A7R8CGM5-F1
#
_cell.length_a   1.000
_cell.length_b   1.000
_cell.length_c   1.000
_cell.angle_alpha   90.00
_cell.angle_beta   90.00
_cell.angle_gamma   90.00
#
_symmetry.space_group_name_H-M   'P 1'
#
loop_
_entity.id
_entity.type
_entity.pdbx_description
1 polymer ?
#
loop_
_entity_poly.entity_id
_entity_poly.type
_entity_poly.pdbx_seq_one_letter_code
_entity_poly.pdbx_strand_id
1 'polypeptide(L)'
;MKLKKEEEERGSVGKRQTNEMCTNFPTLRLQSLSPSAPLVISRKAHCKFEYVRQFETKETLLPNTWAVVRVDGRGFHAFANKHEFTKPNDVRALNLMNAAAKVVLGAFTDIVLGYGQSDEYSFVFRKSANLFSRRSAKIVTSVTSLFASNYVYLWPEYFPDTKLKFAPSFDGRCVCYPSDQNIRDYLSWRQADCHINNLYNTVFWALVQQGGMTNKEAQERLKGTLSADKNEILYSQFQINYNNESQQFSERVIITQEKSVCARRGP
;
A
#
# COMPACT_ATOMS: atom_id res chain seq x y z
N MET A 1 8.19 -54.90 54.70
CA MET A 1 9.10 -55.11 53.55
C MET A 1 9.65 -53.74 53.18
N LYS A 2 10.81 -53.25 53.67
CA LYS A 2 12.22 -53.62 53.33
C LYS A 2 12.38 -53.64 51.78
N LEU A 3 13.14 -52.74 51.12
CA LEU A 3 14.62 -52.49 51.17
C LEU A 3 14.96 -51.16 50.42
N LYS A 4 15.79 -50.25 50.98
CA LYS A 4 17.24 -49.91 50.68
C LYS A 4 17.48 -49.01 49.44
N LYS A 5 18.13 -47.82 49.55
CA LYS A 5 19.61 -47.51 49.65
C LYS A 5 20.38 -48.07 48.43
N GLU A 6 21.31 -47.41 47.72
CA GLU A 6 22.36 -46.42 48.04
C GLU A 6 23.05 -45.94 46.72
N GLU A 7 23.71 -44.78 46.77
CA GLU A 7 25.01 -44.32 46.16
C GLU A 7 25.52 -44.91 44.81
N GLU A 8 25.82 -44.08 43.80
CA GLU A 8 27.08 -43.33 43.52
C GLU A 8 28.12 -44.17 42.72
N GLU A 9 28.44 -43.75 41.47
CA GLU A 9 29.80 -43.60 40.90
C GLU A 9 29.88 -43.60 39.35
N ARG A 10 30.49 -42.52 38.83
CA ARG A 10 31.48 -42.39 37.73
C ARG A 10 31.20 -43.00 36.34
N GLY A 11 31.30 -42.14 35.30
CA GLY A 11 31.64 -42.61 33.95
C GLY A 11 31.42 -41.66 32.77
N SER A 12 32.25 -40.62 32.65
CA SER A 12 32.89 -40.11 31.41
C SER A 12 32.16 -39.96 30.05
N VAL A 13 32.35 -38.75 29.48
CA VAL A 13 32.42 -38.36 28.05
C VAL A 13 31.12 -38.23 27.22
N GLY A 14 30.84 -37.01 26.75
CA GLY A 14 29.99 -36.78 25.57
C GLY A 14 29.51 -35.34 25.37
N LYS A 15 30.34 -34.50 24.73
CA LYS A 15 30.09 -33.08 24.38
C LYS A 15 28.74 -32.84 23.69
N ARG A 16 27.97 -31.85 24.18
CA ARG A 16 27.22 -30.89 23.35
C ARG A 16 27.28 -29.50 23.99
N GLN A 17 28.09 -28.63 23.40
CA GLN A 17 28.09 -27.20 23.71
C GLN A 17 26.83 -26.57 23.12
N THR A 18 25.96 -26.08 23.99
CA THR A 18 24.89 -25.13 23.67
C THR A 18 25.52 -23.73 23.59
N ASN A 19 25.33 -23.06 22.46
CA ASN A 19 25.64 -21.65 22.28
C ASN A 19 24.50 -20.82 22.90
N GLU A 20 24.72 -20.22 24.06
CA GLU A 20 23.86 -19.16 24.59
C GLU A 20 24.63 -17.83 24.69
N MET A 21 24.24 -16.97 23.76
CA MET A 21 23.93 -15.54 23.93
C MET A 21 24.87 -14.63 24.74
N CYS A 22 25.66 -13.85 23.97
CA CYS A 22 25.97 -12.43 24.16
C CYS A 22 25.81 -11.85 25.57
N THR A 23 26.81 -11.95 26.44
CA THR A 23 27.00 -10.99 27.54
C THR A 23 28.45 -11.03 28.09
N ASN A 24 29.03 -9.84 28.28
CA ASN A 24 30.05 -9.44 29.27
C ASN A 24 31.28 -8.68 28.71
N PHE A 25 31.13 -7.36 28.68
CA PHE A 25 31.91 -6.29 29.35
C PHE A 25 33.32 -6.62 29.95
N PRO A 26 34.18 -5.59 30.13
CA PRO A 26 35.59 -5.56 29.73
C PRO A 26 36.52 -6.20 30.76
N THR A 27 37.63 -6.76 30.26
CA THR A 27 38.80 -7.03 31.10
C THR A 27 39.97 -6.19 30.59
N LEU A 28 40.27 -5.09 31.30
CA LEU A 28 41.56 -4.42 31.24
C LEU A 28 42.65 -5.45 31.62
N ARG A 29 43.53 -5.78 30.69
CA ARG A 29 44.87 -6.32 31.03
C ARG A 29 45.90 -5.25 30.69
N LEU A 30 46.51 -4.73 31.74
CA LEU A 30 47.74 -3.96 31.68
C LEU A 30 48.93 -4.90 31.39
N GLN A 31 49.92 -4.35 30.68
CA GLN A 31 51.28 -4.85 30.38
C GLN A 31 51.42 -5.61 29.04
N SER A 32 52.36 -5.27 28.14
CA SER A 32 53.60 -4.48 28.27
C SER A 32 53.71 -3.36 27.20
N LEU A 33 54.23 -2.21 27.61
CA LEU A 33 54.56 -1.08 26.74
C LEU A 33 55.90 -1.36 26.04
N SER A 34 55.95 -1.25 24.71
CA SER A 34 57.17 -0.93 23.96
C SER A 34 57.06 0.52 23.44
N PRO A 35 58.06 1.39 23.68
CA PRO A 35 57.93 2.81 23.36
C PRO A 35 58.58 3.12 22.01
N SER A 36 57.81 3.09 20.91
CA SER A 36 58.05 3.96 19.73
C SER A 36 57.25 3.48 18.50
N ALA A 37 55.97 3.83 18.42
CA ALA A 37 55.29 3.99 17.14
C ALA A 37 54.06 4.90 17.33
N PRO A 38 53.87 5.96 16.54
CA PRO A 38 52.67 6.78 16.62
C PRO A 38 51.45 5.92 16.28
N LEU A 39 50.51 5.88 17.23
CA LEU A 39 49.28 5.10 17.16
C LEU A 39 48.33 5.78 16.16
N VAL A 40 48.37 5.35 14.91
CA VAL A 40 47.29 5.66 13.96
C VAL A 40 46.06 4.91 14.44
N ILE A 41 45.12 5.61 15.07
CA ILE A 41 43.79 5.08 15.38
C ILE A 41 43.02 5.00 14.06
N SER A 42 43.27 3.94 13.29
CA SER A 42 42.34 3.45 12.29
C SER A 42 41.78 2.15 12.82
N ARG A 43 40.52 2.17 13.27
CA ARG A 43 39.70 0.96 13.39
C ARG A 43 38.24 1.38 13.45
N LYS A 44 37.64 1.49 12.26
CA LYS A 44 36.22 1.14 12.11
C LYS A 44 36.05 -0.22 12.79
N ALA A 45 35.29 -0.27 13.88
CA ALA A 45 34.83 -1.54 14.42
C ALA A 45 33.84 -2.12 13.40
N HIS A 46 34.37 -2.86 12.42
CA HIS A 46 33.54 -3.64 11.52
C HIS A 46 32.91 -4.75 12.36
N CYS A 47 31.61 -4.63 12.62
CA CYS A 47 30.84 -5.68 13.26
C CYS A 47 31.08 -6.97 12.45
N LYS A 48 31.39 -8.09 13.12
CA LYS A 48 31.60 -9.41 12.48
C LYS A 48 30.45 -9.77 11.52
N PHE A 49 29.26 -9.24 11.76
CA PHE A 49 28.05 -9.49 10.99
C PHE A 49 27.79 -8.49 9.86
N GLU A 50 28.65 -7.48 9.62
CA GLU A 50 28.40 -6.43 8.61
C GLU A 50 28.32 -6.99 7.18
N TYR A 51 28.95 -8.13 6.89
CA TYR A 51 28.90 -8.79 5.58
C TYR A 51 27.46 -9.10 5.12
N VAL A 52 26.49 -9.28 6.04
CA VAL A 52 25.10 -9.58 5.68
C VAL A 52 24.42 -8.43 4.91
N ARG A 53 24.94 -7.19 5.02
CA ARG A 53 24.43 -6.04 4.26
C ARG A 53 24.68 -6.17 2.76
N GLN A 54 25.64 -7.01 2.34
CA GLN A 54 25.96 -7.23 0.93
C GLN A 54 24.87 -8.02 0.19
N PHE A 55 23.97 -8.71 0.91
CA PHE A 55 22.83 -9.41 0.31
C PHE A 55 21.63 -8.47 -0.01
N GLU A 56 21.67 -7.22 0.45
CA GLU A 56 20.62 -6.24 0.12
C GLU A 56 20.65 -5.89 -1.37
N THR A 57 19.55 -6.15 -2.08
CA THR A 57 19.39 -5.73 -3.48
C THR A 57 18.81 -4.33 -3.55
N LYS A 58 19.50 -3.41 -4.23
CA LYS A 58 19.04 -2.03 -4.43
C LYS A 58 18.43 -1.87 -5.81
N GLU A 59 17.14 -2.13 -5.93
CA GLU A 59 16.41 -1.88 -7.16
C GLU A 59 16.16 -0.38 -7.35
N THR A 60 16.84 0.20 -8.34
CA THR A 60 16.72 1.62 -8.69
C THR A 60 15.90 1.75 -9.97
N LEU A 61 14.84 2.55 -9.92
CA LEU A 61 13.96 2.77 -11.06
C LEU A 61 14.68 3.51 -12.18
N LEU A 62 14.38 3.16 -13.43
CA LEU A 62 15.01 3.74 -14.62
C LEU A 62 14.92 5.29 -14.59
N PRO A 63 16.03 6.03 -14.75
CA PRO A 63 16.00 7.50 -14.82
C PRO A 63 15.15 8.01 -15.98
N ASN A 64 14.68 9.26 -15.89
CA ASN A 64 13.89 9.93 -16.93
C ASN A 64 12.59 9.20 -17.33
N THR A 65 12.04 8.39 -16.43
CA THR A 65 10.74 7.73 -16.59
C THR A 65 9.76 8.19 -15.52
N TRP A 66 8.48 8.25 -15.89
CA TRP A 66 7.40 8.39 -14.92
C TRP A 66 7.43 7.17 -14.00
N ALA A 67 7.36 7.39 -12.69
CA ALA A 67 7.19 6.29 -11.75
C ALA A 67 5.76 6.36 -11.20
N VAL A 68 5.00 5.28 -11.35
CA VAL A 68 3.64 5.20 -10.83
C VAL A 68 3.61 4.20 -9.70
N VAL A 69 3.27 4.67 -8.50
CA VAL A 69 3.01 3.80 -7.36
C VAL A 69 1.51 3.57 -7.28
N ARG A 70 1.07 2.33 -7.51
CA ARG A 70 -0.31 1.92 -7.28
C ARG A 70 -0.43 1.23 -5.93
N VAL A 71 -1.38 1.68 -5.14
CA VAL A 71 -1.78 1.16 -3.84
C VAL A 71 -3.16 0.52 -4.00
N ASP A 72 -3.36 -0.71 -3.53
CA ASP A 72 -4.62 -1.45 -3.70
C ASP A 72 -4.97 -2.23 -2.43
N GLY A 73 -6.25 -2.18 -2.05
CA GLY A 73 -6.79 -2.75 -0.83
C GLY A 73 -6.78 -4.28 -0.82
N ARG A 74 -6.02 -4.89 0.09
CA ARG A 74 -5.97 -6.35 0.17
C ARG A 74 -7.24 -6.92 0.77
N GLY A 75 -7.94 -7.74 -0.02
CA GLY A 75 -9.16 -8.43 0.43
C GLY A 75 -10.28 -7.45 0.77
N PHE A 76 -10.33 -6.31 0.08
CA PHE A 76 -11.23 -5.21 0.43
C PHE A 76 -12.72 -5.56 0.29
N HIS A 77 -13.06 -6.58 -0.49
CA HIS A 77 -14.42 -7.12 -0.52
C HIS A 77 -14.88 -7.60 0.88
N ALA A 78 -14.04 -8.39 1.57
CA ALA A 78 -14.34 -8.85 2.93
C ALA A 78 -14.33 -7.69 3.94
N PHE A 79 -13.43 -6.74 3.76
CA PHE A 79 -13.37 -5.51 4.56
C PHE A 79 -14.66 -4.70 4.43
N ALA A 80 -15.11 -4.41 3.21
CA ALA A 80 -16.33 -3.67 2.92
C ALA A 80 -17.57 -4.36 3.49
N ASN A 81 -17.66 -5.69 3.34
CA ASN A 81 -18.79 -6.45 3.89
C ASN A 81 -18.81 -6.41 5.42
N LYS A 82 -17.64 -6.58 6.07
CA LYS A 82 -17.56 -6.56 7.53
C LYS A 82 -17.87 -5.18 8.11
N HIS A 83 -17.56 -4.10 7.39
CA HIS A 83 -17.85 -2.72 7.79
C HIS A 83 -19.13 -2.16 7.18
N GLU A 84 -19.97 -3.02 6.57
CA GLU A 84 -21.31 -2.67 6.08
C GLU A 84 -21.31 -1.48 5.12
N PHE A 85 -20.36 -1.49 4.17
CA PHE A 85 -20.29 -0.47 3.13
C PHE A 85 -21.53 -0.50 2.25
N THR A 86 -22.07 0.67 1.95
CA THR A 86 -23.17 0.82 0.99
C THR A 86 -22.75 0.28 -0.38
N LYS A 87 -23.68 -0.38 -1.06
CA LYS A 87 -23.50 -0.93 -2.40
C LYS A 87 -24.42 -0.22 -3.38
N PRO A 88 -23.99 0.06 -4.62
CA PRO A 88 -22.73 -0.35 -5.23
C PRO A 88 -21.49 0.42 -4.72
N ASN A 89 -21.67 1.66 -4.26
CA ASN A 89 -20.60 2.54 -3.83
C ASN A 89 -20.89 3.16 -2.45
N ASP A 90 -19.87 3.26 -1.60
CA ASP A 90 -19.96 3.94 -0.31
C ASP A 90 -19.16 5.25 -0.37
N VAL A 91 -19.88 6.38 -0.33
CA VAL A 91 -19.29 7.73 -0.40
C VAL A 91 -18.30 7.96 0.73
N ARG A 92 -18.57 7.44 1.94
CA ARG A 92 -17.70 7.62 3.10
C ARG A 92 -16.36 6.94 2.86
N ALA A 93 -16.40 5.71 2.33
CA ALA A 93 -15.21 4.95 1.99
C ALA A 93 -14.37 5.65 0.91
N LEU A 94 -15.01 6.13 -0.16
CA LEU A 94 -14.33 6.85 -1.24
C LEU A 94 -13.72 8.16 -0.75
N ASN A 95 -14.45 8.91 0.07
CA ASN A 95 -13.95 10.16 0.66
C ASN A 95 -12.78 9.91 1.61
N LEU A 96 -12.81 8.84 2.41
CA LEU A 96 -11.69 8.42 3.25
C LEU A 96 -10.45 8.06 2.41
N MET A 97 -10.60 7.29 1.34
CA MET A 97 -9.50 6.99 0.40
C MET A 97 -8.90 8.27 -0.18
N ASN A 98 -9.75 9.22 -0.58
CA ASN A 98 -9.32 10.52 -1.10
C ASN A 98 -8.61 11.36 -0.05
N ALA A 99 -9.05 11.35 1.20
CA ALA A 99 -8.42 12.07 2.29
C ALA A 99 -7.01 11.52 2.58
N ALA A 100 -6.88 10.19 2.66
CA ALA A 100 -5.58 9.53 2.79
C ALA A 100 -4.66 9.86 1.60
N ALA A 101 -5.19 9.88 0.37
CA ALA A 101 -4.43 10.26 -0.82
C ALA A 101 -3.96 11.71 -0.77
N LYS A 102 -4.79 12.66 -0.31
CA LYS A 102 -4.41 14.07 -0.15
C LYS A 102 -3.21 14.23 0.78
N VAL A 103 -3.16 13.46 1.88
CA VAL A 103 -2.00 13.46 2.79
C VAL A 103 -0.74 12.98 2.09
N VAL A 104 -0.83 11.90 1.29
CA VAL A 104 0.30 11.40 0.49
C VAL A 104 0.77 12.45 -0.52
N LEU A 105 -0.16 13.09 -1.24
CA LEU A 105 0.17 14.16 -2.19
C LEU A 105 0.85 15.34 -1.50
N GLY A 106 0.39 15.74 -0.31
CA GLY A 106 1.01 16.82 0.45
C GLY A 106 2.40 16.48 0.97
N ALA A 107 2.65 15.22 1.32
CA ALA A 107 3.94 14.77 1.85
C ALA A 107 5.03 14.60 0.79
N PHE A 108 4.66 14.26 -0.46
CA PHE A 108 5.62 14.00 -1.54
C PHE A 108 5.46 15.00 -2.69
N THR A 109 6.28 16.05 -2.69
CA THR A 109 6.26 17.13 -3.70
C THR A 109 6.61 16.68 -5.13
N ASP A 110 7.18 15.49 -5.29
CA ASP A 110 7.49 14.91 -6.60
C ASP A 110 6.27 14.23 -7.27
N ILE A 111 5.18 14.00 -6.53
CA ILE A 111 3.92 13.48 -7.05
C ILE A 111 3.18 14.62 -7.77
N VAL A 112 2.86 14.42 -9.05
CA VAL A 112 2.14 15.42 -9.86
C VAL A 112 0.64 15.15 -9.95
N LEU A 113 0.24 13.90 -9.76
CA LEU A 113 -1.15 13.45 -9.92
C LEU A 113 -1.42 12.22 -9.05
N GLY A 114 -2.57 12.26 -8.37
CA GLY A 114 -3.21 11.11 -7.74
C GLY A 114 -4.49 10.75 -8.50
N TYR A 115 -4.69 9.47 -8.77
CA TYR A 115 -5.91 8.94 -9.39
C TYR A 115 -6.47 7.81 -8.53
N GLY A 116 -7.69 7.95 -8.04
CA GLY A 116 -8.36 6.95 -7.19
C GLY A 116 -9.62 6.37 -7.82
N GLN A 117 -9.83 5.07 -7.62
CA GLN A 117 -11.07 4.35 -7.93
C GLN A 117 -11.28 3.18 -6.97
N SER A 118 -12.52 2.90 -6.56
CA SER A 118 -12.84 1.79 -5.65
C SER A 118 -11.91 1.79 -4.41
N ASP A 119 -11.10 0.76 -4.28
CA ASP A 119 -10.14 0.45 -3.23
C ASP A 119 -8.67 0.61 -3.70
N GLU A 120 -8.43 1.20 -4.87
CA GLU A 120 -7.09 1.50 -5.39
C GLU A 120 -6.81 3.00 -5.59
N TYR A 121 -5.54 3.37 -5.46
CA TYR A 121 -5.01 4.71 -5.71
C TYR A 121 -3.68 4.65 -6.45
N SER A 122 -3.52 5.49 -7.48
CA SER A 122 -2.31 5.59 -8.29
C SER A 122 -1.66 6.96 -8.10
N PHE A 123 -0.39 6.97 -7.71
CA PHE A 123 0.40 8.18 -7.49
C PHE A 123 1.48 8.30 -8.56
N VAL A 124 1.42 9.35 -9.37
CA VAL A 124 2.32 9.59 -10.50
C VAL A 124 3.43 10.54 -10.09
N PHE A 125 4.66 10.02 -10.04
CA PHE A 125 5.87 10.81 -9.80
C PHE A 125 6.44 11.32 -11.12
N ARG A 126 6.86 12.59 -11.14
CA ARG A 126 7.51 13.21 -12.31
C ARG A 126 8.77 12.47 -12.74
N LYS A 127 9.11 12.53 -14.03
CA LYS A 127 10.30 11.86 -14.60
C LYS A 127 11.61 12.23 -13.91
N SER A 128 11.72 13.49 -13.49
CA SER A 128 12.91 14.04 -12.81
C SER A 128 12.96 13.76 -11.30
N ALA A 129 11.96 13.05 -10.74
CA ALA A 129 11.93 12.75 -9.31
C ALA A 129 13.17 11.95 -8.91
N ASN A 130 13.84 12.39 -7.84
CA ASN A 130 15.01 11.70 -7.28
C ASN A 130 14.79 11.25 -5.84
N LEU A 131 13.52 11.20 -5.41
CA LEU A 131 13.12 10.73 -4.09
C LEU A 131 13.78 9.38 -3.76
N PHE A 132 14.44 9.31 -2.61
CA PHE A 132 15.19 8.13 -2.14
C PHE A 132 16.19 7.54 -3.13
N SER A 133 16.78 8.37 -4.01
CA SER A 133 17.63 7.93 -5.11
C SER A 133 16.93 6.93 -6.04
N ARG A 134 15.61 7.11 -6.24
CA ARG A 134 14.75 6.26 -7.06
C ARG A 134 14.70 4.79 -6.64
N ARG A 135 14.99 4.49 -5.36
CA ARG A 135 14.90 3.11 -4.84
C ARG A 135 13.44 2.67 -4.74
N SER A 136 13.04 1.71 -5.57
CA SER A 136 11.67 1.22 -5.70
C SER A 136 11.06 0.86 -4.34
N ALA A 137 11.74 0.01 -3.58
CA ALA A 137 11.28 -0.44 -2.27
C ALA A 137 11.02 0.72 -1.29
N LYS A 138 11.86 1.76 -1.28
CA LYS A 138 11.68 2.92 -0.39
C LYS A 138 10.50 3.79 -0.80
N ILE A 139 10.33 4.02 -2.10
CA ILE A 139 9.20 4.79 -2.62
C ILE A 139 7.89 4.06 -2.31
N VAL A 140 7.78 2.79 -2.69
CA VAL A 140 6.56 1.98 -2.49
C VAL A 140 6.21 1.89 -1.01
N THR A 141 7.15 1.48 -0.16
CA THR A 141 6.87 1.32 1.28
C THR A 141 6.49 2.64 1.95
N SER A 142 7.11 3.76 1.57
CA SER A 142 6.77 5.06 2.15
C SER A 142 5.37 5.53 1.72
N VAL A 143 5.02 5.38 0.45
CA VAL A 143 3.68 5.74 -0.06
C VAL A 143 2.61 4.85 0.55
N THR A 144 2.77 3.52 0.50
CA THR A 144 1.78 2.57 1.01
C THR A 144 1.61 2.68 2.53
N SER A 145 2.69 2.83 3.31
CA SER A 145 2.59 2.99 4.77
C SER A 145 1.94 4.31 5.17
N LEU A 146 2.26 5.40 4.49
CA LEU A 146 1.62 6.69 4.75
C LEU A 146 0.14 6.67 4.38
N PHE A 147 -0.22 6.04 3.26
CA PHE A 147 -1.62 5.85 2.86
C PHE A 147 -2.39 5.02 3.89
N ALA A 148 -1.88 3.82 4.23
CA ALA A 148 -2.54 2.90 5.14
C ALA A 148 -2.70 3.48 6.56
N SER A 149 -1.67 4.16 7.08
CA SER A 149 -1.74 4.81 8.39
C SER A 149 -2.78 5.94 8.41
N ASN A 150 -2.86 6.75 7.35
CA ASN A 150 -3.86 7.81 7.26
C ASN A 150 -5.27 7.27 7.02
N TYR A 151 -5.43 6.15 6.32
CA TYR A 151 -6.73 5.48 6.20
C TYR A 151 -7.29 5.09 7.57
N VAL A 152 -6.43 4.56 8.46
CA VAL A 152 -6.83 4.22 9.84
C VAL A 152 -7.02 5.47 10.70
N TYR A 153 -6.10 6.43 10.60
CA TYR A 153 -6.12 7.66 11.40
C TYR A 153 -7.37 8.51 11.12
N LEU A 154 -7.73 8.67 9.84
CA LEU A 154 -8.87 9.47 9.41
C LEU A 154 -10.20 8.69 9.47
N TRP A 155 -10.18 7.38 9.72
CA TRP A 155 -11.39 6.55 9.76
C TRP A 155 -12.52 7.15 10.61
N PRO A 156 -12.29 7.62 11.86
CA PRO A 156 -13.37 8.14 12.70
C PRO A 156 -14.04 9.40 12.14
N GLU A 157 -13.37 10.16 11.27
CA GLU A 157 -13.94 11.35 10.64
C GLU A 157 -14.98 11.00 9.56
N TYR A 158 -14.77 9.88 8.87
CA TYR A 158 -15.65 9.42 7.77
C TYR A 158 -16.64 8.33 8.20
N PHE A 159 -16.34 7.61 9.27
CA PHE A 159 -17.15 6.55 9.86
C PHE A 159 -17.36 6.80 11.37
N PRO A 160 -18.04 7.89 11.76
CA PRO A 160 -18.21 8.25 13.17
C PRO A 160 -18.97 7.17 13.97
N ASP A 161 -19.94 6.52 13.33
CA ASP A 161 -20.80 5.52 13.97
C ASP A 161 -20.31 4.08 13.79
N THR A 162 -19.24 3.87 13.02
CA THR A 162 -18.73 2.54 12.70
C THR A 162 -17.29 2.42 13.17
N LYS A 163 -17.07 1.71 14.28
CA LYS A 163 -15.71 1.40 14.73
C LYS A 163 -14.99 0.52 13.70
N LEU A 164 -13.71 0.81 13.45
CA LEU A 164 -12.84 -0.05 12.66
C LEU A 164 -12.71 -1.42 13.35
N LYS A 165 -13.24 -2.47 12.71
CA LYS A 165 -13.33 -3.83 13.27
C LYS A 165 -11.98 -4.56 13.17
N PHE A 166 -11.19 -4.28 12.15
CA PHE A 166 -9.82 -4.77 11.99
C PHE A 166 -9.00 -3.83 11.09
N ALA A 167 -7.68 -3.85 11.23
CA ALA A 167 -6.80 -2.99 10.44
C ALA A 167 -6.81 -3.41 8.95
N PRO A 168 -7.04 -2.46 8.02
CA PRO A 168 -6.91 -2.74 6.59
C PRO A 168 -5.42 -2.92 6.24
N SER A 169 -5.18 -3.58 5.12
CA SER A 169 -3.84 -3.65 4.53
C SER A 169 -3.90 -3.32 3.06
N PHE A 170 -2.84 -2.70 2.57
CA PHE A 170 -2.73 -2.28 1.18
C PHE A 170 -1.47 -2.90 0.57
N ASP A 171 -1.58 -3.40 -0.65
CA ASP A 171 -0.42 -3.71 -1.45
C ASP A 171 0.11 -2.43 -2.11
N GLY A 172 1.33 -2.50 -2.62
CA GLY A 172 1.95 -1.39 -3.31
C GLY A 172 2.86 -1.93 -4.39
N ARG A 173 2.80 -1.34 -5.59
CA ARG A 173 3.73 -1.66 -6.68
C ARG A 173 4.14 -0.40 -7.43
N CYS A 174 5.36 -0.37 -7.92
CA CYS A 174 5.87 0.73 -8.74
C CYS A 174 6.10 0.28 -10.18
N VAL A 175 5.61 1.03 -11.16
CA VAL A 175 5.81 0.78 -12.60
C VAL A 175 6.43 2.01 -13.25
N CYS A 176 7.41 1.80 -14.13
CA CYS A 176 8.04 2.87 -14.90
C CYS A 176 7.37 3.01 -16.27
N TYR A 177 6.99 4.24 -16.65
CA TYR A 177 6.50 4.57 -17.98
C TYR A 177 7.45 5.54 -18.69
N PRO A 178 7.97 5.21 -19.88
CA PRO A 178 9.05 5.98 -20.50
C PRO A 178 8.56 7.28 -21.17
N SER A 179 7.31 7.31 -21.64
CA SER A 179 6.76 8.45 -22.39
C SER A 179 5.51 9.04 -21.73
N ASP A 180 5.18 10.26 -22.15
CA ASP A 180 3.96 10.94 -21.71
C ASP A 180 2.71 10.27 -22.30
N GLN A 181 2.86 9.59 -23.45
CA GLN A 181 1.77 8.80 -24.02
C GLN A 181 1.46 7.60 -23.14
N ASN A 182 2.48 6.86 -22.69
CA ASN A 182 2.26 5.67 -21.88
C ASN A 182 1.59 5.98 -20.53
N ILE A 183 1.91 7.11 -19.90
CA ILE A 183 1.22 7.51 -18.66
C ILE A 183 -0.24 7.93 -18.93
N ARG A 184 -0.52 8.59 -20.06
CA ARG A 184 -1.90 8.88 -20.48
C ARG A 184 -2.68 7.60 -20.73
N ASP A 185 -2.10 6.66 -21.47
CA ASP A 185 -2.73 5.36 -21.76
C ASP A 185 -2.99 4.57 -20.47
N TYR A 186 -2.05 4.59 -19.51
CA TYR A 186 -2.25 3.99 -18.19
C TYR A 186 -3.44 4.61 -17.46
N LEU A 187 -3.50 5.94 -17.36
CA LEU A 187 -4.60 6.62 -16.66
C LEU A 187 -5.94 6.40 -17.37
N SER A 188 -5.96 6.42 -18.70
CA SER A 188 -7.14 6.09 -19.51
C SER A 188 -7.60 4.65 -19.29
N TRP A 189 -6.65 3.70 -19.20
CA TRP A 189 -6.94 2.31 -18.88
C TRP A 189 -7.57 2.16 -17.48
N ARG A 190 -7.03 2.85 -16.47
CA ARG A 190 -7.62 2.87 -15.12
C ARG A 190 -9.02 3.50 -15.12
N GLN A 191 -9.26 4.52 -15.94
CA GLN A 191 -10.59 5.12 -16.08
C GLN A 191 -11.59 4.19 -16.77
N ALA A 192 -11.19 3.51 -17.84
CA ALA A 192 -12.05 2.56 -18.53
C ALA A 192 -12.45 1.40 -17.60
N ASP A 193 -11.49 0.89 -16.81
CA ASP A 193 -11.71 -0.13 -15.79
C ASP A 193 -12.74 0.33 -14.73
N CYS A 194 -12.63 1.59 -14.26
CA CYS A 194 -13.59 2.20 -13.36
C CYS A 194 -15.01 2.16 -13.91
N HIS A 195 -15.16 2.65 -15.15
CA HIS A 195 -16.45 2.77 -15.80
C HIS A 195 -17.12 1.40 -16.00
N ILE A 196 -16.34 0.41 -16.45
CA ILE A 196 -16.83 -0.97 -16.65
C ILE A 196 -17.28 -1.59 -15.32
N ASN A 197 -16.45 -1.46 -14.28
CA ASN A 197 -16.73 -2.05 -12.97
C ASN A 197 -17.91 -1.35 -12.29
N ASN A 198 -18.01 -0.02 -12.37
CA ASN A 198 -19.11 0.73 -11.79
C ASN A 198 -20.44 0.39 -12.49
N LEU A 199 -20.48 0.37 -13.83
CA LEU A 199 -21.69 -0.02 -14.56
C LEU A 199 -22.13 -1.43 -14.20
N TYR A 200 -21.20 -2.39 -14.13
CA TYR A 200 -21.49 -3.76 -13.70
C TYR A 200 -22.03 -3.81 -12.28
N ASN A 201 -21.37 -3.14 -11.34
CA ASN A 201 -21.78 -3.15 -9.93
C ASN A 201 -23.14 -2.48 -9.73
N THR A 202 -23.42 -1.37 -10.41
CA THR A 202 -24.70 -0.66 -10.30
C THR A 202 -25.85 -1.54 -10.76
N VAL A 203 -25.76 -2.16 -11.93
CA VAL A 203 -26.81 -3.08 -12.40
C VAL A 203 -26.91 -4.34 -11.55
N PHE A 204 -25.77 -4.89 -11.09
CA PHE A 204 -25.75 -6.07 -10.22
C PHE A 204 -26.49 -5.80 -8.90
N TRP A 205 -26.18 -4.69 -8.23
CA TRP A 205 -26.81 -4.36 -6.95
C TRP A 205 -28.26 -3.88 -7.11
N ALA A 206 -28.63 -3.26 -8.24
CA ALA A 206 -30.04 -2.99 -8.55
C ALA A 206 -30.84 -4.30 -8.67
N LEU A 207 -30.32 -5.29 -9.39
CA LEU A 207 -30.95 -6.61 -9.51
C LEU A 207 -31.11 -7.32 -8.16
N VAL A 208 -30.11 -7.23 -7.28
CA VAL A 208 -30.14 -7.86 -5.97
C VAL A 208 -31.07 -7.12 -4.99
N GLN A 209 -30.90 -5.80 -4.85
CA GLN A 209 -31.58 -5.01 -3.82
C GLN A 209 -33.01 -4.60 -4.20
N GLN A 210 -33.24 -4.25 -5.47
CA GLN A 210 -34.55 -3.81 -5.96
C GLN A 210 -35.27 -4.94 -6.71
N GLY A 211 -34.53 -5.75 -7.47
CA GLY A 211 -35.07 -6.89 -8.21
C GLY A 211 -35.28 -8.16 -7.39
N GLY A 212 -34.76 -8.21 -6.15
CA GLY A 212 -34.90 -9.37 -5.25
C GLY A 212 -34.13 -10.62 -5.68
N MET A 213 -33.20 -10.51 -6.63
CA MET A 213 -32.38 -11.64 -7.08
C MET A 213 -31.33 -12.01 -6.03
N THR A 214 -30.97 -13.29 -5.96
CA THR A 214 -29.76 -13.71 -5.25
C THR A 214 -28.50 -13.26 -6.02
N ASN A 215 -27.37 -13.16 -5.32
CA ASN A 215 -26.08 -12.82 -5.96
C ASN A 215 -25.73 -13.73 -7.14
N LYS A 216 -26.06 -15.02 -7.04
CA LYS A 216 -25.77 -16.02 -8.09
C LYS A 216 -26.66 -15.79 -9.33
N GLU A 217 -27.94 -15.49 -9.12
CA GLU A 217 -28.88 -15.20 -10.21
C GLU A 217 -28.52 -13.90 -10.92
N ALA A 218 -28.20 -12.84 -10.18
CA ALA A 218 -27.74 -11.58 -10.76
C ALA A 218 -26.46 -11.77 -11.58
N GLN A 219 -25.50 -12.57 -11.09
CA GLN A 219 -24.27 -12.86 -11.82
C GLN A 219 -24.54 -13.62 -13.13
N GLU A 220 -25.38 -14.66 -13.10
CA GLU A 220 -25.71 -15.42 -14.31
C GLU A 220 -26.52 -14.56 -15.30
N ARG A 221 -27.42 -13.70 -14.80
CA ARG A 221 -28.20 -12.77 -15.64
C ARG A 221 -27.34 -11.78 -16.40
N LEU A 222 -26.26 -11.30 -15.79
CA LEU A 222 -25.33 -10.33 -16.38
C LEU A 222 -24.24 -10.97 -17.22
N LYS A 223 -24.10 -12.29 -17.19
CA LYS A 223 -23.06 -13.01 -17.92
C LYS A 223 -23.28 -12.88 -19.43
N GLY A 224 -22.22 -12.51 -20.16
CA GLY A 224 -22.27 -12.30 -21.61
C GLY A 224 -22.95 -10.99 -22.06
N THR A 225 -23.52 -10.21 -21.14
CA THR A 225 -24.13 -8.92 -21.49
C THR A 225 -23.08 -7.87 -21.84
N LEU A 226 -23.42 -6.99 -22.77
CA LEU A 226 -22.63 -5.82 -23.15
C LEU A 226 -22.99 -4.60 -22.28
N SER A 227 -22.29 -3.48 -22.49
CA SER A 227 -22.58 -2.24 -21.74
C SER A 227 -23.96 -1.66 -22.08
N ALA A 228 -24.42 -1.79 -23.33
CA ALA A 228 -25.75 -1.33 -23.75
C ALA A 228 -26.85 -2.09 -23.00
N ASP A 229 -26.76 -3.43 -22.96
CA ASP A 229 -27.73 -4.28 -22.24
C ASP A 229 -27.83 -3.92 -20.75
N LYS A 230 -26.69 -3.64 -20.09
CA LYS A 230 -26.67 -3.23 -18.67
C LYS A 230 -27.38 -1.90 -18.45
N ASN A 231 -27.16 -0.93 -19.35
CA ASN A 231 -27.87 0.36 -19.31
C ASN A 231 -29.38 0.17 -19.55
N GLU A 232 -29.75 -0.70 -20.50
CA GLU A 232 -31.15 -1.01 -20.77
C GLU A 232 -31.84 -1.68 -19.58
N ILE A 233 -31.18 -2.62 -18.88
CA ILE A 233 -31.69 -3.23 -17.65
C ILE A 233 -31.93 -2.17 -16.57
N LEU A 234 -30.93 -1.30 -16.32
CA LEU A 234 -31.04 -0.22 -15.35
C LEU A 234 -32.23 0.70 -15.65
N TYR A 235 -32.38 1.11 -16.90
CA TYR A 235 -33.43 2.05 -17.30
C TYR A 235 -34.81 1.39 -17.31
N SER A 236 -34.97 0.26 -17.99
CA SER A 236 -36.28 -0.37 -18.19
C SER A 236 -36.88 -0.93 -16.89
N GLN A 237 -36.07 -1.58 -16.05
CA GLN A 237 -36.56 -2.29 -14.86
C GLN A 237 -36.54 -1.42 -13.60
N PHE A 238 -35.52 -0.56 -13.48
CA PHE A 238 -35.29 0.20 -12.25
C PHE A 238 -35.49 1.70 -12.44
N GLN A 239 -35.76 2.17 -13.67
CA GLN A 239 -35.86 3.60 -14.00
C GLN A 239 -34.61 4.39 -13.61
N ILE A 240 -33.45 3.72 -13.62
CA ILE A 240 -32.14 4.31 -13.30
C ILE A 240 -31.45 4.70 -14.60
N ASN A 241 -31.16 5.99 -14.76
CA ASN A 241 -30.30 6.48 -15.83
C ASN A 241 -28.85 6.55 -15.33
N TYR A 242 -28.01 5.63 -15.78
CA TYR A 242 -26.60 5.55 -15.36
C TYR A 242 -25.80 6.83 -15.66
N ASN A 243 -26.17 7.59 -16.70
CA ASN A 243 -25.49 8.87 -17.00
C ASN A 243 -25.77 9.96 -15.97
N ASN A 244 -26.81 9.80 -15.15
CA ASN A 244 -27.15 10.72 -14.06
C ASN A 244 -26.55 10.29 -12.72
N GLU A 245 -25.89 9.12 -12.64
CA GLU A 245 -25.15 8.72 -11.45
C GLU A 245 -24.03 9.70 -11.15
N SER A 246 -23.72 9.88 -9.86
CA SER A 246 -22.70 10.83 -9.41
C SER A 246 -21.40 10.63 -10.17
N GLN A 247 -20.83 11.73 -10.69
CA GLN A 247 -19.52 11.70 -11.33
C GLN A 247 -18.48 11.07 -10.42
N GLN A 248 -18.55 11.22 -9.09
CA GLN A 248 -17.58 10.53 -8.21
C GLN A 248 -17.58 8.99 -8.37
N PHE A 249 -18.71 8.39 -8.78
CA PHE A 249 -18.86 6.96 -8.98
C PHE A 249 -18.60 6.53 -10.44
N SER A 250 -19.03 7.34 -11.41
CA SER A 250 -18.90 7.06 -12.85
C SER A 250 -17.62 7.65 -13.48
N GLU A 251 -17.07 8.68 -12.86
CA GLU A 251 -15.92 9.50 -13.27
C GLU A 251 -15.06 9.93 -12.07
N ARG A 252 -14.13 9.05 -11.65
CA ARG A 252 -12.83 9.31 -10.97
C ARG A 252 -12.66 10.52 -10.02
N VAL A 253 -11.88 10.30 -8.96
CA VAL A 253 -11.24 11.42 -8.26
C VAL A 253 -9.81 11.60 -8.76
N ILE A 254 -9.58 12.68 -9.51
CA ILE A 254 -8.24 13.18 -9.84
C ILE A 254 -7.88 14.23 -8.80
N ILE A 255 -6.75 14.04 -8.13
CA ILE A 255 -6.16 15.04 -7.25
C ILE A 255 -4.85 15.50 -7.85
N THR A 256 -4.71 16.79 -8.10
CA THR A 256 -3.49 17.42 -8.59
C THR A 256 -2.96 18.39 -7.55
N GLN A 257 -1.64 18.59 -7.52
CA GLN A 257 -1.08 19.70 -6.76
C GLN A 257 -1.34 21.00 -7.53
N GLU A 258 -2.07 21.93 -6.93
CA GLU A 258 -2.10 23.30 -7.42
C GLU A 258 -0.72 23.91 -7.25
N LYS A 259 -0.09 24.31 -8.37
CA LYS A 259 1.08 25.18 -8.30
C LYS A 259 0.59 26.58 -7.98
N SER A 260 0.83 27.05 -6.76
CA SER A 260 0.73 28.47 -6.46
C SER A 260 1.72 29.21 -7.35
N VAL A 261 1.20 29.85 -8.40
CA VAL A 261 1.98 30.78 -9.22
C VAL A 261 2.30 31.95 -8.32
N CYS A 262 3.49 31.95 -7.73
CA CYS A 262 4.04 33.15 -7.12
C CYS A 262 4.21 34.15 -8.26
N ALA A 263 3.25 35.08 -8.38
CA ALA A 263 3.33 36.19 -9.30
C ALA A 263 4.65 36.91 -9.00
N ARG A 264 5.62 36.79 -9.92
CA ARG A 264 6.82 37.61 -9.87
C ARG A 264 6.35 39.05 -9.98
N ARG A 265 6.29 39.74 -8.85
CA ARG A 265 6.35 41.20 -8.84
C ARG A 265 7.73 41.53 -9.39
N GLY A 266 7.75 41.96 -10.66
CA GLY A 266 8.95 42.51 -11.28
C GLY A 266 9.37 43.80 -10.56
N PRO A 267 10.63 44.21 -10.76
CA PRO A 267 11.20 45.42 -10.16
C PRO A 267 10.44 46.69 -10.59
#